data_AF-A0A8S4QKR0-F1
#
_entry.id   AF-A0A8S4QKR0-F1
#
_cell.length_a   1.000
_cell.length_b   1.000
_cell.length_c   1.000
_cell.angle_alpha   90.00
_cell.angle_beta   90.00
_cell.angle_gamma   90.00
#
_symmetry.space_group_name_H-M   'P 1'
#
loop_
_entity.id
_entity.type
_entity.pdbx_description
1 polymer ?
#
loop_
_entity_poly.entity_id
_entity_poly.type
_entity_poly.pdbx_seq_one_letter_code
_entity_poly.pdbx_strand_id
1 'polypeptide(L)'
;MTLISWRLGRSLVWDTTCVDTLAASQIQATSSMVGAAATIAEQAKRRKYENLDSSFIFVPFGVDTLGPWGPQARALCKELSKRLSSLQDPIAGSYLGSISQSNFS
;
A
#
# COMPACT_ATOMS: atom_id res chain seq x y z
N MET A 1 -7.27 3.86 -11.05
CA MET A 1 -8.20 4.94 -10.64
C MET A 1 -9.51 4.30 -10.25
N THR A 2 -10.20 4.79 -9.22
CA THR A 2 -11.54 4.29 -8.86
C THR A 2 -12.61 4.80 -9.82
N LEU A 3 -13.61 3.96 -10.10
CA LEU A 3 -14.75 4.33 -10.97
C LEU A 3 -15.69 5.34 -10.31
N ILE A 4 -15.82 5.28 -8.98
CA ILE A 4 -16.55 6.23 -8.17
C ILE A 4 -15.59 7.05 -7.31
N SER A 5 -16.04 8.24 -6.89
CA SER A 5 -15.30 9.08 -5.95
C SER A 5 -14.99 8.30 -4.67
N TRP A 6 -13.72 8.31 -4.27
CA TRP A 6 -13.25 7.59 -3.09
C TRP A 6 -13.58 8.34 -1.80
N ARG A 7 -13.30 9.65 -1.78
CA ARG A 7 -13.55 10.53 -0.64
C ARG A 7 -13.59 11.99 -1.11
N LEU A 8 -14.58 12.76 -0.63
CA LEU A 8 -14.71 14.21 -0.92
C LEU A 8 -14.66 14.55 -2.43
N GLY A 9 -15.36 13.77 -3.26
CA GLY A 9 -15.38 13.99 -4.72
C GLY A 9 -14.08 13.65 -5.45
N ARG A 10 -13.06 13.13 -4.75
CA ARG A 10 -11.76 12.79 -5.31
C ARG A 10 -11.65 11.30 -5.60
N SER A 11 -11.07 10.96 -6.74
CA SER A 11 -10.83 9.56 -7.14
C SER A 11 -9.55 9.04 -6.50
N LEU A 12 -9.54 7.78 -6.08
CA LEU A 12 -8.33 7.13 -5.59
C LEU A 12 -7.53 6.59 -6.78
N VAL A 13 -6.23 6.83 -6.76
CA VAL A 13 -5.26 6.21 -7.66
C VAL A 13 -4.14 5.62 -6.82
N TRP A 14 -3.66 4.48 -7.27
CA TRP A 14 -2.56 3.76 -6.66
C TRP A 14 -1.58 3.33 -7.73
N ASP A 15 -0.31 3.34 -7.38
CA ASP A 15 0.76 2.76 -8.19
C ASP A 15 1.47 1.72 -7.34
N THR A 16 1.50 0.49 -7.85
CA THR A 16 2.03 -0.67 -7.13
C THR A 16 3.48 -0.89 -7.51
N THR A 17 4.31 -1.15 -6.51
CA THR A 17 5.70 -1.51 -6.71
C THR A 17 6.05 -2.69 -5.84
N CYS A 18 6.69 -3.69 -6.44
CA CYS A 18 7.27 -4.81 -5.73
C CYS A 18 8.79 -4.63 -5.68
N VAL A 19 9.36 -4.67 -4.50
CA VAL A 19 10.81 -4.55 -4.27
C VAL A 19 11.37 -5.84 -3.72
N ASP A 20 12.66 -6.05 -3.93
CA ASP A 20 13.37 -7.20 -3.40
C ASP A 20 14.38 -6.73 -2.34
N THR A 21 14.11 -7.03 -1.07
CA THR A 21 15.01 -6.69 0.04
C THR A 21 16.39 -7.33 -0.10
N LEU A 22 16.50 -8.47 -0.79
CA LEU A 22 17.77 -9.18 -1.00
C LEU A 22 18.57 -8.63 -2.19
N ALA A 23 18.00 -7.70 -2.97
CA ALA A 23 18.73 -7.07 -4.04
C ALA A 23 19.92 -6.28 -3.48
N ALA A 24 21.10 -6.43 -4.09
CA ALA A 24 22.35 -5.80 -3.62
C ALA A 24 22.24 -4.28 -3.41
N SER A 25 21.41 -3.60 -4.20
CA SER A 25 21.14 -2.16 -4.10
C SER A 25 20.28 -1.76 -2.90
N GLN A 26 19.62 -2.71 -2.23
CA GLN A 26 18.73 -2.49 -1.09
C GLN A 26 19.37 -2.90 0.24
N ILE A 27 20.41 -3.74 0.22
CA ILE A 27 21.01 -4.36 1.43
C ILE A 27 21.37 -3.31 2.51
N GLN A 28 21.95 -2.17 2.14
CA GLN A 28 22.31 -1.13 3.11
C GLN A 28 21.09 -0.46 3.78
N ALA A 29 19.96 -0.41 3.09
CA ALA A 29 18.73 0.22 3.56
C ALA A 29 17.80 -0.76 4.27
N THR A 30 17.97 -2.08 4.05
CA THR A 30 17.09 -3.13 4.57
C THR A 30 17.68 -3.93 5.72
N SER A 31 18.99 -3.85 5.96
CA SER A 31 19.68 -4.67 6.97
C SER A 31 19.22 -4.43 8.40
N SER A 32 18.58 -3.30 8.69
CA SER A 32 18.21 -2.89 10.06
C SER A 32 16.72 -3.00 10.37
N MET A 33 15.83 -3.09 9.36
CA MET A 33 14.39 -3.04 9.57
C MET A 33 13.62 -3.80 8.50
N VAL A 34 12.80 -4.76 8.95
CA VAL A 34 11.87 -5.50 8.09
C VAL A 34 10.91 -4.53 7.39
N GLY A 35 10.71 -4.71 6.09
CA GLY A 35 9.84 -3.86 5.28
C GLY A 35 10.40 -2.46 4.98
N ALA A 36 11.67 -2.20 5.25
CA ALA A 36 12.32 -0.94 4.88
C ALA A 36 12.31 -0.72 3.36
N ALA A 37 12.59 -1.75 2.55
CA ALA A 37 12.54 -1.63 1.10
C ALA A 37 11.15 -1.20 0.62
N ALA A 38 10.08 -1.87 1.08
CA ALA A 38 8.71 -1.53 0.72
C ALA A 38 8.35 -0.09 1.13
N THR A 39 8.80 0.35 2.32
CA THR A 39 8.61 1.72 2.80
C THR A 39 9.35 2.75 1.95
N ILE A 40 10.60 2.48 1.57
CA ILE A 40 11.39 3.35 0.70
C ILE A 40 10.76 3.45 -0.69
N ALA A 41 10.26 2.33 -1.21
CA ALA A 41 9.54 2.28 -2.47
C ALA A 41 8.30 3.19 -2.43
N GLU A 42 7.52 3.16 -1.34
CA GLU A 42 6.38 4.05 -1.15
C GLU A 42 6.78 5.53 -1.12
N GLN A 43 7.88 5.86 -0.44
CA GLN A 43 8.40 7.23 -0.40
C GLN A 43 8.85 7.71 -1.79
N ALA A 44 9.54 6.85 -2.54
CA ALA A 44 9.96 7.14 -3.91
C ALA A 44 8.77 7.41 -4.83
N LYS A 45 7.72 6.57 -4.75
CA LYS A 45 6.48 6.78 -5.49
C LYS A 45 5.76 8.06 -5.08
N ARG A 46 5.70 8.37 -3.78
CA ARG A 46 5.11 9.63 -3.30
C ARG A 46 5.81 10.85 -3.88
N ARG A 47 7.14 10.86 -3.92
CA ARG A 47 7.93 11.93 -4.55
C ARG A 47 7.67 12.00 -6.06
N LYS A 48 7.65 10.85 -6.75
CA LYS A 48 7.37 10.79 -8.20
C LYS A 48 6.04 11.43 -8.58
N TYR A 49 5.03 11.31 -7.73
CA TYR A 49 3.67 11.81 -7.97
C TYR A 49 3.32 13.02 -7.07
N GLU A 50 4.32 13.78 -6.61
CA GLU A 50 4.08 14.94 -5.73
C GLU A 50 3.25 16.04 -6.42
N ASN A 51 3.40 16.18 -7.74
CA ASN A 51 2.68 17.15 -8.57
C ASN A 51 1.43 16.56 -9.24
N LEU A 52 0.94 15.42 -8.75
CA LEU A 52 -0.30 14.85 -9.26
C LEU A 52 -1.46 15.80 -8.96
N ASP A 53 -2.40 15.90 -9.91
CA ASP A 53 -3.58 16.75 -9.79
C ASP A 53 -4.32 16.51 -8.46
N SER A 54 -4.69 17.60 -7.79
CA SER A 54 -5.32 17.58 -6.46
C SER A 54 -6.69 16.87 -6.43
N SER A 55 -7.34 16.70 -7.58
CA SER A 55 -8.56 15.88 -7.74
C SER A 55 -8.33 14.40 -7.44
N PHE A 56 -7.08 13.94 -7.39
CA PHE A 56 -6.72 12.57 -7.07
C PHE A 56 -6.21 12.41 -5.64
N ILE A 57 -6.60 11.31 -5.01
CA ILE A 57 -5.95 10.80 -3.80
C ILE A 57 -4.96 9.74 -4.25
N PHE A 58 -3.67 10.06 -4.18
CA PHE A 58 -2.61 9.09 -4.50
C PHE A 58 -2.22 8.28 -3.28
N VAL A 59 -2.19 6.95 -3.44
CA VAL A 59 -1.66 6.03 -2.43
C VAL A 59 -0.58 5.15 -3.09
N PRO A 60 0.70 5.29 -2.70
CA PRO A 60 1.71 4.35 -3.17
C PRO A 60 1.49 2.99 -2.51
N PHE A 61 1.62 1.90 -3.27
CA PHE A 61 1.43 0.55 -2.77
C PHE A 61 2.74 -0.23 -2.87
N GLY A 62 3.55 -0.19 -1.81
CA GLY A 62 4.82 -0.90 -1.76
C GLY A 62 4.68 -2.27 -1.13
N VAL A 63 5.17 -3.30 -1.81
CA VAL A 63 5.30 -4.66 -1.27
C VAL A 63 6.71 -5.18 -1.49
N ASP A 64 7.17 -6.03 -0.59
CA ASP A 64 8.42 -6.75 -0.72
C ASP A 64 8.17 -8.17 -1.21
N THR A 65 9.06 -8.72 -2.03
CA THR A 65 9.02 -10.10 -2.51
C THR A 65 8.99 -11.12 -1.36
N LEU A 66 9.59 -10.78 -0.21
CA LEU A 66 9.58 -11.62 0.98
C LEU A 66 8.33 -11.49 1.85
N GLY A 67 7.37 -10.63 1.47
CA GLY A 67 6.08 -10.50 2.14
C GLY A 67 5.83 -9.19 2.91
N PRO A 68 6.81 -8.43 3.42
CA PRO A 68 6.53 -7.16 4.08
C PRO A 68 5.83 -6.14 3.18
N TRP A 69 4.75 -5.54 3.69
CA TRP A 69 4.02 -4.48 2.99
C TRP A 69 4.32 -3.13 3.61
N GLY A 70 4.46 -2.12 2.75
CA GLY A 70 4.64 -0.74 3.18
C GLY A 70 3.45 -0.22 3.99
N PRO A 71 3.67 0.81 4.82
CA PRO A 71 2.61 1.37 5.67
C PRO A 71 1.40 1.89 4.88
N GLN A 72 1.58 2.44 3.69
CA GLN A 72 0.47 2.96 2.88
C GLN A 72 -0.35 1.83 2.24
N ALA A 73 0.32 0.79 1.74
CA ALA A 73 -0.33 -0.43 1.25
C ALA A 73 -1.23 -1.07 2.32
N ARG A 74 -0.68 -1.26 3.54
CA ARG A 74 -1.44 -1.80 4.69
C ARG A 74 -2.62 -0.93 5.08
N ALA A 75 -2.44 0.39 5.13
CA ALA A 75 -3.50 1.32 5.46
C ALA A 75 -4.64 1.28 4.43
N LEU A 76 -4.30 1.21 3.13
CA LEU A 76 -5.29 1.11 2.07
C LEU A 76 -6.08 -0.20 2.15
N CYS A 77 -5.41 -1.33 2.34
CA CYS A 77 -6.09 -2.62 2.48
C CYS A 77 -7.00 -2.65 3.69
N LYS A 78 -6.58 -2.09 4.83
CA LYS A 78 -7.44 -1.96 6.02
C LYS A 78 -8.70 -1.13 5.75
N GLU A 79 -8.56 0.00 5.05
CA GLU A 79 -9.71 0.83 4.67
C GLU A 79 -10.64 0.10 3.69
N LEU A 80 -10.07 -0.61 2.71
CA LEU A 80 -10.84 -1.45 1.77
C LEU A 80 -11.58 -2.57 2.50
N SER A 81 -10.94 -3.29 3.41
CA SER A 81 -11.57 -4.31 4.25
C SER A 81 -12.78 -3.75 4.98
N LYS A 82 -12.61 -2.61 5.65
CA LYS A 82 -13.68 -1.98 6.43
C LYS A 82 -14.87 -1.63 5.54
N ARG A 83 -14.60 -1.11 4.34
CA ARG A 83 -15.65 -0.76 3.36
C ARG A 83 -16.36 -2.01 2.83
N LEU A 84 -15.63 -3.05 2.46
CA LEU A 84 -16.21 -4.31 1.99
C LEU A 84 -17.08 -4.98 3.05
N SER A 85 -16.59 -5.04 4.31
CA SER A 85 -17.38 -5.56 5.43
C SER A 85 -18.66 -4.76 5.67
N SER A 86 -18.67 -3.46 5.37
CA SER A 86 -19.88 -2.63 5.50
C SER A 86 -20.88 -2.81 4.34
N LEU A 87 -20.47 -3.40 3.22
CA LEU A 87 -21.27 -3.58 2.00
C LEU A 87 -21.95 -4.96 1.90
N GLN A 88 -22.01 -5.73 3.00
CA GLN A 88 -22.66 -7.05 3.13
C GLN A 88 -21.88 -8.27 2.62
N ASP A 89 -20.60 -8.15 2.24
CA ASP A 89 -19.71 -9.32 2.06
C ASP A 89 -18.63 -9.36 3.16
N PRO A 90 -18.96 -9.93 4.34
CA PRO A 90 -18.01 -10.02 5.45
C PRO A 90 -16.80 -10.90 5.12
N ILE A 91 -16.93 -11.86 4.19
CA ILE A 91 -15.84 -12.76 3.80
C ILE A 91 -14.83 -12.01 2.94
N ALA A 92 -15.29 -11.22 1.95
CA ALA A 92 -14.40 -10.40 1.12
C ALA A 92 -13.54 -9.43 1.95
N GLY A 93 -14.13 -8.79 2.97
CA GLY A 93 -13.40 -7.91 3.88
C GLY A 93 -12.35 -8.63 4.72
N SER A 94 -12.59 -9.90 5.07
CA SER A 94 -11.71 -10.71 5.92
C SER A 94 -10.34 -11.00 5.27
N TYR A 95 -10.30 -11.26 3.96
CA TYR A 95 -9.05 -11.54 3.23
C TYR A 95 -8.08 -10.36 3.24
N LEU A 96 -8.59 -9.14 3.09
CA LEU A 96 -7.76 -7.94 3.15
C LEU A 96 -7.44 -7.54 4.60
N GLY A 97 -8.33 -7.89 5.54
CA GLY A 97 -8.20 -7.55 6.95
C GLY A 97 -7.06 -8.33 7.60
N SER A 98 -6.97 -9.62 7.30
CA SER A 98 -5.89 -10.50 7.77
C SER A 98 -4.51 -10.01 7.30
N ILE A 99 -4.40 -9.49 6.07
CA ILE A 99 -3.14 -8.97 5.51
C ILE A 99 -2.71 -7.67 6.22
N SER A 100 -3.65 -6.85 6.68
CA SER A 100 -3.32 -5.65 7.45
C SER A 100 -2.79 -5.95 8.86
N GLN A 101 -3.10 -7.15 9.40
CA GLN A 101 -2.72 -7.61 10.74
C GLN A 101 -1.58 -8.63 10.73
N SER A 102 -1.28 -9.24 9.57
CA SER A 102 -0.16 -10.15 9.42
C SER A 102 1.13 -9.36 9.56
N ASN A 103 1.79 -9.55 10.70
CA ASN A 103 3.22 -9.31 10.83
C ASN A 103 3.92 -10.36 9.96
N PHE A 104 4.01 -10.14 8.65
CA PHE A 104 5.02 -10.82 7.85
C PHE A 104 6.37 -10.39 8.43
N SER A 105 6.87 -11.26 9.30
CA SER A 105 8.05 -11.14 10.14
C SER A 105 9.28 -11.46 9.33
#